data_AF-A0A926NNX4-F1
#
_entry.id   AF-A0A926NNX4-F1
#
_cell.length_a   1.000
_cell.length_b   1.000
_cell.length_c   1.000
_cell.angle_alpha   90.00
_cell.angle_beta   90.00
_cell.angle_gamma   90.00
#
_symmetry.space_group_name_H-M   'P 1'
#
loop_
_entity.id
_entity.type
_entity.pdbx_description
1 polymer ?
#
loop_
_entity_poly.entity_id
_entity_poly.type
_entity_poly.pdbx_seq_one_letter_code
_entity_poly.pdbx_strand_id
1 'polypeptide(L)'
;MIKIVKSLTVLLVLIFPNTGTILAQTLTPISYPCSVVLHPVKDVPNIQGTALITKVKKPYTDTPMSPVRERKSVGIYADWLPLPSSFGGYDQYEGFAQIADEISWQFKMYQIKEEAPSWFGGTPWVGKFDEISLELPANTRVEVRLFNSKTKKLGPAILQNTLQSCRN
;
A
#
# COMPACT_ATOMS: atom_id res chain seq x y z
N MET A 1 -17.42 -72.71 24.00
CA MET A 1 -17.24 -71.93 22.76
C MET A 1 -18.24 -70.79 22.74
N ILE A 2 -17.83 -69.60 23.20
CA ILE A 2 -18.69 -68.41 23.38
C ILE A 2 -18.44 -67.47 22.20
N LYS A 3 -19.49 -67.18 21.43
CA LYS A 3 -19.50 -66.24 20.31
C LYS A 3 -19.44 -64.81 20.84
N ILE A 4 -18.29 -64.15 20.69
CA ILE A 4 -18.15 -62.70 20.85
C ILE A 4 -18.46 -62.07 19.48
N VAL A 5 -19.75 -61.85 19.24
CA VAL A 5 -20.24 -60.86 18.29
C VAL A 5 -20.70 -59.68 19.16
N LYS A 6 -20.27 -58.46 18.80
CA LYS A 6 -20.60 -57.13 19.36
C LYS A 6 -19.37 -56.41 19.92
N SER A 7 -18.52 -55.89 19.05
CA SER A 7 -17.84 -54.60 19.27
C SER A 7 -17.04 -54.23 18.02
N LEU A 8 -17.72 -53.93 16.91
CA LEU A 8 -17.05 -53.42 15.72
C LEU A 8 -18.00 -52.46 14.98
N THR A 9 -18.49 -51.45 15.71
CA THR A 9 -19.46 -50.48 15.14
C THR A 9 -19.42 -49.11 15.84
N VAL A 10 -18.30 -48.72 16.45
CA VAL A 10 -18.19 -47.39 17.11
C VAL A 10 -16.84 -46.69 16.86
N LEU A 11 -16.11 -47.02 15.79
CA LEU A 11 -14.83 -46.32 15.51
C LEU A 11 -14.61 -46.04 14.02
N LEU A 12 -15.61 -45.45 13.35
CA LEU A 12 -15.50 -45.03 11.95
C LEU A 12 -16.22 -43.71 11.64
N VAL A 13 -16.31 -42.76 12.59
CA VAL A 13 -17.05 -41.49 12.40
C VAL A 13 -16.26 -40.22 12.74
N LEU A 14 -14.97 -40.30 13.11
CA LEU A 14 -14.21 -39.10 13.54
C LEU A 14 -12.96 -38.80 12.71
N ILE A 15 -13.03 -38.97 11.39
CA ILE A 15 -12.02 -38.41 10.47
C ILE A 15 -12.73 -37.74 9.30
N PHE A 16 -13.50 -36.69 9.60
CA PHE A 16 -13.78 -35.69 8.58
C PHE A 16 -12.56 -34.76 8.51
N PRO A 17 -11.77 -34.76 7.41
CA PRO A 17 -10.81 -33.70 7.22
C PRO A 17 -11.61 -32.41 7.07
N ASN A 18 -11.45 -31.48 8.00
CA ASN A 18 -11.84 -30.09 7.80
C ASN A 18 -11.05 -29.59 6.58
N THR A 19 -11.66 -29.69 5.41
CA THR A 19 -11.18 -29.05 4.19
C THR A 19 -11.45 -27.56 4.35
N GLY A 20 -10.57 -26.90 5.11
CA GLY A 20 -10.46 -25.46 5.07
C GLY A 20 -10.17 -25.08 3.63
N THR A 21 -11.15 -24.51 2.95
CA THR A 21 -10.96 -23.89 1.64
C THR A 21 -10.03 -22.71 1.84
N ILE A 22 -8.72 -22.95 1.70
CA ILE A 22 -7.75 -21.88 1.52
C ILE A 22 -8.08 -21.29 0.15
N LEU A 23 -8.84 -20.19 0.16
CA LEU A 23 -9.11 -19.41 -1.04
C LEU A 23 -7.77 -18.82 -1.46
N ALA A 24 -7.09 -19.46 -2.40
CA ALA A 24 -5.92 -18.87 -3.05
C ALA A 24 -6.40 -17.59 -3.74
N GLN A 25 -6.17 -16.44 -3.10
CA GLN A 25 -6.45 -15.16 -3.72
C GLN A 25 -5.52 -15.06 -4.92
N THR A 26 -6.08 -15.19 -6.11
CA THR A 26 -5.37 -14.96 -7.35
C THR A 26 -5.07 -13.47 -7.44
N LEU A 27 -3.87 -13.11 -6.98
CA LEU A 27 -3.34 -11.76 -7.06
C LEU A 27 -3.16 -11.40 -8.55
N THR A 28 -4.04 -10.55 -9.07
CA THR A 28 -3.98 -10.10 -10.47
C THR A 28 -2.77 -9.17 -10.63
N PRO A 29 -1.79 -9.49 -11.47
CA PRO A 29 -0.63 -8.63 -11.67
C PRO A 29 -1.03 -7.34 -12.41
N ILE A 30 -0.17 -6.33 -12.33
CA ILE A 30 -0.34 -5.04 -13.00
C ILE A 30 0.64 -4.86 -14.16
N SER A 31 0.33 -3.94 -15.06
CA SER A 31 1.24 -3.41 -16.08
C SER A 31 2.19 -2.40 -15.44
N TYR A 32 3.46 -2.46 -15.84
CA TYR A 32 4.46 -1.45 -15.48
C TYR A 32 4.97 -0.76 -16.76
N PRO A 33 5.15 0.58 -16.75
CA PRO A 33 4.74 1.51 -15.70
C PRO A 33 3.21 1.68 -15.66
N CYS A 34 2.69 2.08 -14.51
CA CYS A 34 1.30 2.50 -14.36
C CYS A 34 1.20 3.78 -13.55
N SER A 35 0.24 4.64 -13.88
CA SER A 35 -0.19 5.75 -13.04
C SER A 35 -1.62 5.56 -12.57
N VAL A 36 -1.89 5.94 -11.32
CA VAL A 36 -3.25 6.00 -10.77
C VAL A 36 -3.50 7.34 -10.13
N VAL A 37 -4.69 7.89 -10.36
CA VAL A 37 -5.15 9.10 -9.68
C VAL A 37 -5.59 8.71 -8.27
N LEU A 38 -5.13 9.43 -7.24
CA LEU A 38 -5.53 9.24 -5.85
C LEU A 38 -6.63 10.24 -5.51
N HIS A 39 -7.78 9.76 -5.07
CA HIS A 39 -8.97 10.57 -4.82
C HIS A 39 -9.15 10.90 -3.33
N PRO A 40 -9.75 12.06 -2.99
CA PRO A 40 -10.12 12.41 -1.62
C PRO A 40 -10.94 11.30 -0.94
N VAL A 41 -10.58 10.96 0.30
CA VAL A 41 -11.38 10.05 1.16
C VAL A 41 -12.54 10.79 1.82
N LYS A 42 -12.37 12.09 2.05
CA LYS A 42 -13.36 13.01 2.58
C LYS A 42 -13.51 14.17 1.62
N ASP A 43 -14.61 14.91 1.72
CA ASP A 43 -14.87 16.12 0.93
C ASP A 43 -13.94 17.27 1.35
N VAL A 44 -12.67 17.16 0.99
CA VAL A 44 -11.69 18.24 1.04
C VAL A 44 -11.59 18.81 -0.38
N PRO A 45 -11.96 20.08 -0.59
CA PRO A 45 -11.97 20.67 -1.92
C PRO A 45 -10.59 20.63 -2.59
N ASN A 46 -10.59 20.37 -3.90
CA ASN A 46 -9.44 20.49 -4.82
C ASN A 46 -8.24 19.57 -4.57
N ILE A 47 -8.21 18.77 -3.49
CA ILE A 47 -7.09 17.85 -3.27
C ILE A 47 -7.14 16.70 -4.28
N GLN A 48 -5.99 16.39 -4.86
CA GLN A 48 -5.85 15.27 -5.79
C GLN A 48 -4.42 14.75 -5.70
N GLY A 49 -4.21 13.47 -5.91
CA GLY A 49 -2.87 12.92 -6.07
C GLY A 49 -2.73 12.09 -7.32
N THR A 50 -1.49 11.73 -7.64
CA THR A 50 -1.15 10.71 -8.61
C THR A 50 -0.05 9.84 -8.02
N ALA A 51 -0.19 8.53 -8.15
CA ALA A 51 0.86 7.59 -7.87
C ALA A 51 1.44 7.03 -9.17
N LEU A 52 2.75 7.04 -9.31
CA LEU A 52 3.50 6.38 -10.38
C LEU A 52 4.10 5.08 -9.83
N ILE A 53 3.71 3.98 -10.45
CA ILE A 53 4.16 2.63 -10.14
C ILE A 53 5.07 2.16 -11.27
N THR A 54 6.33 1.89 -10.97
CA THR A 54 7.31 1.56 -12.00
C THR A 54 8.34 0.56 -11.53
N LYS A 55 9.10 -0.02 -12.47
CA LYS A 55 10.28 -0.82 -12.20
C LYS A 55 11.52 0.07 -12.30
N VAL A 56 12.42 -0.07 -11.34
CA VAL A 56 13.69 0.66 -11.28
C VAL A 56 14.84 -0.32 -11.12
N LYS A 57 16.01 0.02 -11.67
CA LYS A 57 17.25 -0.72 -11.43
C LYS A 57 18.02 -0.02 -10.33
N LYS A 58 18.23 -0.71 -9.20
CA LYS A 58 19.00 -0.20 -8.07
C LYS A 58 20.26 -1.02 -7.84
N PRO A 59 21.39 -0.38 -7.53
CA PRO A 59 22.59 -1.10 -7.12
C PRO A 59 22.36 -1.78 -5.75
N TYR A 60 23.12 -2.83 -5.44
CA TYR A 60 23.07 -3.48 -4.13
C TYR A 60 23.73 -2.63 -3.03
N THR A 61 24.64 -1.74 -3.41
CA THR A 61 25.47 -0.90 -2.54
C THR A 61 25.66 0.47 -3.18
N ASP A 62 26.15 1.46 -2.41
CA ASP A 62 26.41 2.82 -2.93
C ASP A 62 27.66 2.92 -3.82
N THR A 63 28.20 1.80 -4.26
CA THR A 63 29.42 1.75 -5.07
C THR A 63 29.07 1.71 -6.57
N PRO A 64 29.78 2.46 -7.43
CA PRO A 64 29.46 2.53 -8.87
C PRO A 64 29.52 1.18 -9.62
N MET A 65 30.27 0.21 -9.10
CA MET A 65 30.45 -1.12 -9.71
C MET A 65 29.50 -2.18 -9.13
N SER A 66 28.59 -1.80 -8.23
CA SER A 66 27.67 -2.73 -7.61
C SER A 66 26.74 -3.37 -8.67
N PRO A 67 26.47 -4.68 -8.61
CA PRO A 67 25.44 -5.28 -9.44
C PRO A 67 24.11 -4.55 -9.27
N VAL A 68 23.27 -4.54 -10.31
CA VAL A 68 21.95 -3.92 -10.26
C VAL A 68 20.86 -4.98 -10.12
N ARG A 69 19.84 -4.68 -9.32
CA ARG A 69 18.64 -5.49 -9.16
C ARG A 69 17.41 -4.69 -9.55
N GLU A 70 16.44 -5.35 -10.16
CA GLU A 70 15.13 -4.75 -10.41
C GLU A 70 14.34 -4.65 -9.11
N ARG A 71 13.78 -3.47 -8.85
CA ARG A 71 12.86 -3.19 -7.75
C ARG A 71 11.63 -2.49 -8.32
N LYS A 72 10.54 -2.53 -7.57
CA LYS A 72 9.36 -1.73 -7.86
C LYS A 72 9.42 -0.46 -7.02
N SER A 73 8.87 0.60 -7.58
CA SER A 73 8.78 1.89 -6.93
C SER A 73 7.35 2.39 -6.95
N VAL A 74 6.95 2.98 -5.83
CA VAL A 74 5.75 3.79 -5.69
C VAL A 74 6.21 5.22 -5.41
N GLY A 75 6.00 6.11 -6.38
CA GLY A 75 6.15 7.54 -6.19
C GLY A 75 4.77 8.18 -6.11
N ILE A 76 4.57 9.11 -5.18
CA ILE A 76 3.31 9.86 -5.03
C ILE A 76 3.61 11.35 -5.15
N TYR A 77 2.83 12.02 -5.99
CA TYR A 77 2.68 13.47 -5.98
C TYR A 77 1.24 13.78 -5.57
N ALA A 78 1.07 14.63 -4.55
CA ALA A 78 -0.23 15.04 -4.05
C ALA A 78 -0.30 16.56 -4.03
N ASP A 79 -1.30 17.11 -4.69
CA ASP A 79 -1.45 18.53 -4.93
C ASP A 79 -2.56 19.12 -4.05
N TRP A 80 -2.49 20.43 -3.85
CA TRP A 80 -3.48 21.21 -3.08
C TRP A 80 -3.69 20.74 -1.64
N LEU A 81 -2.76 19.99 -1.05
CA LEU A 81 -2.93 19.49 0.31
C LEU A 81 -2.87 20.63 1.36
N PRO A 82 -3.87 20.75 2.25
CA PRO A 82 -3.79 21.64 3.40
C PRO A 82 -2.61 21.28 4.31
N LEU A 83 -2.28 22.14 5.28
CA LEU A 83 -1.33 21.76 6.33
C LEU A 83 -1.87 20.55 7.12
N PRO A 84 -1.05 19.54 7.48
CA PRO A 84 -1.50 18.39 8.27
C PRO A 84 -2.22 18.76 9.57
N SER A 85 -1.83 19.87 10.19
CA SER A 85 -2.43 20.39 11.43
C SER A 85 -3.90 20.82 11.27
N SER A 86 -4.36 21.08 10.05
CA SER A 86 -5.78 21.34 9.76
C SER A 86 -6.68 20.14 10.05
N PHE A 87 -6.11 18.94 10.16
CA PHE A 87 -6.80 17.69 10.49
C PHE A 87 -6.61 17.26 11.96
N GLY A 88 -6.11 18.16 12.81
CA GLY A 88 -5.91 17.92 14.24
C GLY A 88 -4.44 17.84 14.63
N GLY A 89 -4.07 16.90 15.50
CA GLY A 89 -2.73 16.78 16.07
C GLY A 89 -1.66 16.23 15.12
N TYR A 90 -1.77 16.41 13.81
CA TYR A 90 -0.82 15.88 12.82
C TYR A 90 0.14 16.98 12.35
N ASP A 91 1.33 16.58 11.93
CA ASP A 91 2.38 17.50 11.50
C ASP A 91 3.02 17.12 10.16
N GLN A 92 2.72 15.94 9.61
CA GLN A 92 3.30 15.45 8.36
C GLN A 92 2.29 14.65 7.54
N TYR A 93 2.59 14.49 6.25
CA TYR A 93 2.00 13.48 5.39
C TYR A 93 2.99 12.36 5.11
N GLU A 94 2.46 11.17 4.94
CA GLU A 94 3.20 10.00 4.50
C GLU A 94 2.49 9.32 3.34
N GLY A 95 3.29 8.80 2.42
CA GLY A 95 2.82 7.88 1.41
C GLY A 95 2.76 6.48 2.03
N PHE A 96 1.70 5.76 1.68
CA PHE A 96 1.45 4.43 2.20
C PHE A 96 1.00 3.53 1.05
N ALA A 97 1.72 2.43 0.84
CA ALA A 97 1.34 1.39 -0.10
C ALA A 97 1.15 0.08 0.67
N GLN A 98 0.05 -0.64 0.43
CA GLN A 98 -0.27 -1.83 1.21
C GLN A 98 -0.90 -2.92 0.34
N ILE A 99 -0.44 -4.15 0.56
CA ILE A 99 -1.19 -5.36 0.23
C ILE A 99 -1.83 -5.84 1.53
N ALA A 100 -3.17 -5.87 1.55
CA ALA A 100 -3.92 -6.18 2.76
C ALA A 100 -3.48 -7.53 3.34
N ASP A 101 -3.33 -7.57 4.67
CA ASP A 101 -2.93 -8.74 5.44
C ASP A 101 -1.55 -9.34 5.10
N GLU A 102 -0.74 -8.67 4.27
CA GLU A 102 0.59 -9.13 3.87
C GLU A 102 1.70 -8.16 4.27
N ILE A 103 1.70 -6.95 3.71
CA ILE A 103 2.79 -5.99 3.91
C ILE A 103 2.35 -4.56 3.62
N SER A 104 2.99 -3.61 4.29
CA SER A 104 2.86 -2.18 4.00
C SER A 104 4.22 -1.50 3.90
N TRP A 105 4.32 -0.54 2.98
CA TRP A 105 5.44 0.38 2.84
C TRP A 105 4.97 1.78 3.18
N GLN A 106 5.60 2.37 4.20
CA GLN A 106 5.33 3.72 4.68
C GLN A 106 6.57 4.58 4.39
N PHE A 107 6.37 5.74 3.80
CA PHE A 107 7.47 6.64 3.46
C PHE A 107 7.05 8.10 3.65
N LYS A 108 8.02 8.89 4.12
CA LYS A 108 7.82 10.32 4.34
C LYS A 108 7.52 11.05 3.05
N MET A 109 6.51 11.93 3.07
CA MET A 109 6.32 12.93 2.04
C MET A 109 6.98 14.25 2.44
N TYR A 110 7.42 14.99 1.43
CA TYR A 110 8.07 16.28 1.56
C TYR A 110 7.24 17.33 0.86
N GLN A 111 7.02 18.45 1.54
CA GLN A 111 6.40 19.61 0.96
C GLN A 111 7.31 20.17 -0.13
N ILE A 112 6.73 20.46 -1.29
CA ILE A 112 7.44 21.12 -2.39
C ILE A 112 7.42 22.62 -2.14
N LYS A 113 8.58 23.26 -2.26
CA LYS A 113 8.69 24.72 -2.20
C LYS A 113 8.35 25.29 -3.57
N GLU A 114 7.25 26.02 -3.64
CA GLU A 114 6.85 26.77 -4.84
C GLU A 114 7.43 28.19 -4.78
N GLU A 115 7.80 28.75 -5.94
CA GLU A 115 8.30 30.13 -6.03
C GLU A 115 7.20 31.15 -5.78
N ALA A 116 5.97 30.87 -6.25
CA ALA A 116 4.78 31.69 -6.08
C ALA A 116 3.63 30.82 -5.54
N PRO A 117 3.65 30.45 -4.25
CA PRO A 117 2.61 29.62 -3.67
C PRO A 117 1.26 30.34 -3.75
N SER A 118 0.21 29.60 -4.08
CA SER A 118 -1.15 30.13 -4.06
C SER A 118 -1.52 30.50 -2.62
N TRP A 119 -1.86 31.77 -2.38
CA TRP A 119 -2.26 32.27 -1.05
C TRP A 119 -3.55 31.63 -0.52
N PHE A 120 -4.36 31.03 -1.40
CA PHE A 120 -5.61 30.35 -1.09
C PHE A 120 -5.51 28.82 -1.29
N GLY A 121 -4.34 28.31 -1.69
CA GLY A 121 -4.15 26.90 -2.04
C GLY A 121 -3.42 26.11 -0.98
N GLY A 122 -3.71 24.81 -0.93
CA GLY A 122 -2.81 23.86 -0.28
C GLY A 122 -1.51 23.73 -1.08
N THR A 123 -0.48 23.16 -0.47
CA THR A 123 0.83 23.03 -1.10
C THR A 123 1.03 21.62 -1.64
N PRO A 124 1.79 21.43 -2.72
CA PRO A 124 2.11 20.10 -3.20
C PRO A 124 3.07 19.35 -2.27
N TRP A 125 2.91 18.04 -2.20
CA TRP A 125 3.76 17.11 -1.46
C TRP A 125 4.20 15.96 -2.35
N VAL A 126 5.43 15.49 -2.17
CA VAL A 126 5.99 14.36 -2.91
C VAL A 126 6.62 13.34 -1.98
N GLY A 127 6.51 12.06 -2.31
CA GLY A 127 7.24 11.00 -1.63
C GLY A 127 7.51 9.84 -2.57
N LYS A 128 8.51 9.02 -2.25
CA LYS A 128 8.81 7.81 -3.02
C LYS A 128 9.38 6.73 -2.12
N PHE A 129 8.98 5.50 -2.40
CA PHE A 129 9.65 4.29 -1.93
C PHE A 129 10.01 3.42 -3.14
N ASP A 130 11.24 2.93 -3.22
CA ASP A 130 11.77 2.26 -4.42
C ASP A 130 12.56 0.98 -4.14
N GLU A 131 12.33 0.36 -2.97
CA GLU A 131 12.98 -0.88 -2.56
C GLU A 131 12.06 -2.11 -2.57
N ILE A 132 10.89 -2.01 -3.21
CA ILE A 132 9.89 -3.08 -3.21
C ILE A 132 10.38 -4.26 -4.05
N SER A 133 10.59 -5.42 -3.42
CA SER A 133 10.90 -6.68 -4.13
C SER A 133 9.65 -7.41 -4.59
N LEU A 134 8.56 -7.31 -3.82
CA LEU A 134 7.32 -8.05 -4.07
C LEU A 134 6.62 -7.56 -5.35
N GLU A 135 5.84 -8.42 -5.98
CA GLU A 135 4.96 -8.00 -7.07
C GLU A 135 3.78 -7.22 -6.48
N LEU A 136 3.37 -6.13 -7.12
CA LEU A 136 2.23 -5.34 -6.64
C LEU A 136 0.98 -5.82 -7.38
N PRO A 137 0.03 -6.48 -6.70
CA PRO A 137 -1.22 -6.86 -7.31
C PRO A 137 -2.15 -5.66 -7.52
N ALA A 138 -3.17 -5.84 -8.35
CA ALA A 138 -4.17 -4.81 -8.66
C ALA A 138 -4.95 -4.32 -7.43
N ASN A 139 -5.12 -5.15 -6.40
CA ASN A 139 -5.75 -4.76 -5.14
C ASN A 139 -4.80 -4.01 -4.18
N THR A 140 -3.53 -3.78 -4.55
CA THR A 140 -2.62 -2.95 -3.76
C THR A 140 -3.24 -1.58 -3.55
N ARG A 141 -3.36 -1.15 -2.30
CA ARG A 141 -3.86 0.17 -1.95
C ARG A 141 -2.69 1.15 -1.90
N VAL A 142 -2.89 2.33 -2.48
CA VAL A 142 -1.95 3.45 -2.40
C VAL A 142 -2.67 4.64 -1.79
N GLU A 143 -2.07 5.24 -0.78
CA GLU A 143 -2.67 6.29 0.03
C GLU A 143 -1.69 7.41 0.33
N VAL A 144 -2.23 8.60 0.56
CA VAL A 144 -1.59 9.64 1.37
C VAL A 144 -2.29 9.64 2.71
N ARG A 145 -1.52 9.57 3.79
CA ARG A 145 -2.04 9.53 5.16
C ARG A 145 -1.45 10.64 5.99
N LEU A 146 -2.22 11.09 6.98
CA LEU A 146 -1.73 11.97 8.03
C LEU A 146 -0.75 11.22 8.93
N PHE A 147 0.24 11.92 9.47
CA PHE A 147 1.20 11.36 10.41
C PHE A 147 1.49 12.36 11.53
N ASN A 148 1.63 11.85 12.76
CA ASN A 148 2.10 12.60 13.91
C ASN A 148 3.51 12.11 14.27
N SER A 149 4.50 12.95 13.98
CA SER A 149 5.92 12.63 14.16
C SER A 149 6.35 12.55 15.62
N LYS A 150 5.61 13.19 16.53
CA LYS A 150 5.86 13.18 17.99
C LYS A 150 5.38 11.87 18.62
N THR A 151 4.18 11.41 18.24
CA THR A 151 3.60 10.16 18.78
C THR A 151 3.90 8.94 17.93
N LYS A 152 4.52 9.12 16.75
CA LYS A 152 4.76 8.07 15.74
C LYS A 152 3.49 7.34 15.32
N LYS A 153 2.36 8.06 15.25
CA LYS A 153 1.06 7.48 14.90
C LYS A 153 0.70 7.84 13.47
N LEU A 154 0.39 6.81 12.69
CA LEU A 154 -0.22 6.94 11.38
C LEU A 154 -1.71 7.25 11.55
N GLY A 155 -2.14 8.34 10.93
CA GLY A 155 -3.51 8.83 10.93
C GLY A 155 -4.35 8.23 9.80
N PRO A 156 -5.55 8.79 9.58
CA PRO A 156 -6.43 8.36 8.49
C PRO A 156 -5.83 8.75 7.12
N ALA A 157 -6.25 8.02 6.09
CA ALA A 157 -6.00 8.39 4.70
C ALA A 157 -6.80 9.63 4.30
N ILE A 158 -6.19 10.49 3.49
CA ILE A 158 -6.81 11.69 2.92
C ILE A 158 -6.98 11.58 1.41
N LEU A 159 -6.04 10.89 0.75
CA LEU A 159 -6.13 10.50 -0.65
C LEU A 159 -5.93 8.99 -0.73
N GLN A 160 -6.69 8.29 -1.57
CA GLN A 160 -6.48 6.87 -1.80
C GLN A 160 -6.90 6.43 -3.20
N ASN A 161 -6.31 5.34 -3.66
CA ASN A 161 -6.87 4.49 -4.70
C ASN A 161 -6.26 3.07 -4.60
N THR A 162 -6.65 2.17 -5.49
CA THR A 162 -5.99 0.89 -5.72
C THR A 162 -5.34 0.86 -7.09
N LEU A 163 -4.50 -0.14 -7.34
CA LEU A 163 -3.88 -0.38 -8.64
C LEU A 163 -4.81 -1.12 -9.62
N GLN A 164 -6.12 -1.04 -9.41
CA GLN A 164 -7.12 -1.76 -10.18
C GLN A 164 -7.14 -1.36 -11.65
N SER A 165 -6.94 -0.06 -11.94
CA SER A 165 -6.83 0.46 -13.30
C SER A 165 -5.51 0.09 -13.99
N CYS A 166 -4.56 -0.49 -13.25
CA CYS A 166 -3.28 -0.95 -13.78
C CYS A 166 -3.29 -2.42 -14.21
N ARG A 167 -4.44 -3.12 -14.14
CA ARG A 167 -4.52 -4.54 -14.50
C ARG A 167 -4.04 -4.77 -15.94
N ASN A 168 -3.35 -5.88 -16.13
CA ASN A 168 -3.07 -6.46 -17.46
C ASN A 168 -4.32 -7.04 -18.08
#